data_AF-A0A8A4ZBA2-F1
#
_entry.id   AF-A0A8A4ZBA2-F1
#
_cell.length_a   1.000
_cell.length_b   1.000
_cell.length_c   1.000
_cell.angle_alpha   90.00
_cell.angle_beta   90.00
_cell.angle_gamma   90.00
#
_symmetry.space_group_name_H-M   'P 1'
#
loop_
_entity.id
_entity.type
_entity.pdbx_description
1 polymer ?
#
loop_
_entity_poly.entity_id
_entity_poly.type
_entity_poly.pdbx_seq_one_letter_code
_entity_poly.pdbx_strand_id
1 'polypeptide(L)'
;MASPARLGGTVRARLRPAAAASVRALARAAGGVRWYATTLMGDHDYARYVAHLARTHPGTAPETERAYWRSRHDDSTPQARCC
;
A
#
# COMPACT_ATOMS: atom_id res chain seq x y z
N MET A 1 -49.17 -7.22 -36.74
CA MET A 1 -48.01 -6.49 -37.30
C MET A 1 -47.13 -6.08 -36.13
N ALA A 2 -45.96 -6.69 -36.02
CA ALA A 2 -45.18 -6.80 -34.80
C ALA A 2 -44.27 -5.57 -34.54
N SER A 3 -44.43 -4.99 -33.35
CA SER A 3 -43.36 -4.31 -32.59
C SER A 3 -42.60 -5.42 -31.84
N PRO A 4 -41.26 -5.41 -31.67
CA PRO A 4 -40.53 -4.37 -30.91
C PRO A 4 -39.14 -4.04 -31.53
N ALA A 5 -38.40 -3.01 -31.14
CA ALA A 5 -37.55 -3.09 -29.96
C ALA A 5 -36.80 -1.79 -29.69
N ARG A 6 -36.76 -1.51 -28.38
CA ARG A 6 -35.98 -0.50 -27.67
C ARG A 6 -34.49 -0.62 -28.04
N LEU A 7 -33.89 0.47 -28.50
CA LEU A 7 -32.44 0.65 -28.46
C LEU A 7 -32.04 1.21 -27.10
N GLY A 8 -32.03 0.35 -26.09
CA GLY A 8 -31.34 0.57 -24.82
C GLY A 8 -30.19 -0.42 -24.74
N GLY A 9 -28.94 0.00 -24.97
CA GLY A 9 -27.86 -0.96 -25.15
C GLY A 9 -26.45 -0.40 -25.06
N THR A 10 -26.00 -0.14 -23.82
CA THR A 10 -24.62 -0.37 -23.37
C THR A 10 -23.47 0.47 -23.97
N VAL A 11 -23.36 1.74 -23.57
CA VAL A 11 -22.08 2.49 -23.58
C VAL A 11 -21.28 2.20 -22.30
N ARG A 12 -21.12 0.94 -21.88
CA ARG A 12 -20.43 0.60 -20.60
C ARG A 12 -19.25 -0.36 -20.74
N ALA A 13 -19.00 -0.93 -21.91
CA ALA A 13 -18.12 -2.11 -22.01
C ALA A 13 -16.66 -1.84 -22.44
N ARG A 14 -16.27 -0.63 -22.84
CA ARG A 14 -14.95 -0.44 -23.50
C ARG A 14 -13.84 0.21 -22.64
N LEU A 15 -14.11 0.58 -21.39
CA LEU A 15 -13.11 1.22 -20.51
C LEU A 15 -12.39 0.24 -19.55
N ARG A 16 -12.84 -1.01 -19.45
CA ARG A 16 -12.30 -2.02 -18.51
C ARG A 16 -10.91 -2.59 -18.83
N PRO A 17 -10.50 -2.85 -20.09
CA PRO A 17 -9.22 -3.51 -20.35
C PRO A 17 -8.03 -2.58 -20.13
N ALA A 18 -8.18 -1.30 -20.47
CA ALA A 18 -7.15 -0.27 -20.23
C ALA A 18 -6.92 -0.06 -18.73
N ALA A 19 -7.99 0.03 -17.92
CA ALA A 19 -7.87 0.14 -16.47
C ALA A 19 -7.17 -1.08 -15.84
N ALA A 20 -7.49 -2.29 -16.28
CA ALA A 20 -6.86 -3.52 -15.80
C ALA A 20 -5.39 -3.66 -16.25
N ALA A 21 -5.04 -3.12 -17.42
CA ALA A 21 -3.65 -3.03 -17.87
C ALA A 21 -2.86 -2.02 -17.03
N SER A 22 -3.43 -0.84 -16.74
CA SER A 22 -2.83 0.17 -15.88
C SER A 22 -2.58 -0.33 -14.46
N VAL A 23 -3.54 -1.07 -13.88
CA VAL A 23 -3.37 -1.69 -12.55
C VAL A 23 -2.21 -2.70 -12.54
N ARG A 24 -2.08 -3.53 -13.58
CA ARG A 24 -0.96 -4.49 -13.70
C ARG A 24 0.39 -3.80 -13.88
N ALA A 25 0.43 -2.71 -14.64
CA ALA A 25 1.65 -1.91 -14.81
C ALA A 25 2.08 -1.27 -13.47
N LEU A 26 1.12 -0.68 -12.74
CA LEU A 26 1.35 -0.12 -11.41
C LEU A 26 1.81 -1.18 -10.40
N ALA A 27 1.21 -2.36 -10.40
CA ALA A 27 1.61 -3.45 -9.52
C ALA A 27 3.05 -3.93 -9.78
N ARG A 28 3.47 -3.98 -11.05
CA ARG A 28 4.86 -4.33 -11.40
C ARG A 28 5.85 -3.23 -11.01
N ALA A 29 5.50 -1.96 -11.25
CA ALA A 29 6.31 -0.84 -10.82
C ALA A 29 6.48 -0.82 -9.29
N ALA A 30 5.40 -1.04 -8.54
CA ALA A 30 5.44 -1.15 -7.09
C ALA A 30 6.31 -2.32 -6.60
N GLY A 31 6.27 -3.47 -7.28
CA GLY A 31 7.15 -4.61 -7.00
C GLY A 31 8.63 -4.29 -7.20
N GLY A 32 8.99 -3.56 -8.26
CA GLY A 32 10.37 -3.12 -8.52
C GLY A 32 10.88 -2.10 -7.50
N VAL A 33 10.06 -1.10 -7.17
CA VAL A 33 10.35 -0.13 -6.09
C VAL A 33 10.53 -0.86 -4.76
N ARG A 34 9.67 -1.83 -4.45
CA ARG A 34 9.80 -2.66 -3.25
C ARG A 34 11.09 -3.47 -3.25
N TRP A 35 11.44 -4.15 -4.34
CA TRP A 35 12.70 -4.92 -4.43
C TRP A 35 13.92 -4.01 -4.23
N TYR A 36 13.91 -2.84 -4.86
CA TYR A 36 14.97 -1.85 -4.72
C TYR A 36 15.09 -1.34 -3.28
N ALA A 37 13.96 -1.00 -2.64
CA ALA A 37 13.92 -0.60 -1.23
C ALA A 37 14.39 -1.73 -0.29
N THR A 38 13.96 -2.98 -0.52
CA THR A 38 14.38 -4.14 0.28
C THR A 38 15.86 -4.47 0.16
N THR A 39 16.42 -4.32 -1.04
CA THR A 39 17.74 -4.86 -1.37
C THR A 39 18.84 -3.81 -1.22
N LEU A 40 18.53 -2.56 -1.58
CA LEU A 40 19.53 -1.53 -1.79
C LEU A 40 19.50 -0.43 -0.71
N MET A 41 18.32 -0.09 -0.19
CA MET A 41 18.17 1.00 0.78
C MET A 41 18.02 0.51 2.23
N GLY A 42 17.55 -0.72 2.46
CA GLY A 42 17.33 -1.23 3.82
C GLY A 42 16.23 -0.50 4.60
N ASP A 43 15.54 0.46 3.96
CA ASP A 43 14.44 1.31 4.44
C ASP A 43 13.12 0.55 4.61
N HIS A 44 13.21 -0.61 5.25
CA HIS A 44 12.06 -1.35 5.74
C HIS A 44 11.90 -1.20 7.24
N ASP A 45 12.24 -0.04 7.79
CA ASP A 45 12.04 0.24 9.20
C ASP A 45 10.57 0.07 9.61
N TYR A 46 9.63 0.60 8.83
CA TYR A 46 8.21 0.39 9.10
C TYR A 46 7.78 -1.08 8.94
N ALA A 47 8.19 -1.77 7.87
CA ALA A 47 7.86 -3.18 7.68
C ALA A 47 8.46 -4.10 8.76
N ARG A 48 9.68 -3.78 9.20
CA ARG A 48 10.39 -4.43 10.32
C ARG A 48 9.67 -4.17 11.63
N TYR A 49 9.22 -2.94 11.87
CA TYR A 49 8.38 -2.57 13.00
C TYR A 49 7.08 -3.38 13.02
N VAL A 50 6.33 -3.45 11.91
CA VAL A 50 5.08 -4.24 11.84
C VAL A 50 5.34 -5.72 12.08
N ALA A 51 6.39 -6.29 11.47
CA ALA A 51 6.75 -7.69 11.70
C ALA A 51 7.20 -7.95 13.14
N HIS A 52 7.90 -7.01 13.76
CA HIS A 52 8.25 -7.06 15.18
C HIS A 52 7.00 -6.98 16.06
N LEU A 53 6.11 -6.03 15.79
CA LEU A 53 4.86 -5.84 16.52
C LEU A 53 3.98 -7.10 16.44
N ALA A 54 3.87 -7.72 15.27
CA ALA A 54 3.11 -8.96 15.10
C ALA A 54 3.68 -10.13 15.92
N ARG A 55 5.00 -10.13 16.19
CA ARG A 55 5.66 -11.15 17.03
C ARG A 55 5.56 -10.83 18.52
N THR A 56 5.76 -9.57 18.91
CA THR A 56 5.81 -9.13 20.31
C THR A 56 4.40 -8.93 20.89
N HIS A 57 3.45 -8.44 20.08
CA HIS A 57 2.10 -8.07 20.47
C HIS A 57 1.06 -8.57 19.46
N PRO A 58 0.75 -9.88 19.45
CA PRO A 58 -0.28 -10.42 18.59
C PRO A 58 -1.65 -9.82 18.93
N GLY A 59 -2.32 -9.21 17.94
CA GLY A 59 -3.65 -8.61 18.08
C GLY A 59 -3.65 -7.08 18.22
N THR A 60 -2.51 -6.44 18.38
CA THR A 60 -2.41 -4.98 18.31
C THR A 60 -2.32 -4.53 16.85
N ALA A 61 -3.23 -3.62 16.44
CA ALA A 61 -3.15 -3.02 15.12
C ALA A 61 -1.90 -2.11 15.05
N PRO A 62 -1.04 -2.27 14.03
CA PRO A 62 0.11 -1.40 13.86
C PRO A 62 -0.33 0.04 13.64
N GLU A 63 0.45 0.97 14.20
CA GLU A 63 0.25 2.38 13.92
C GLU A 63 0.45 2.67 12.42
N THR A 64 -0.20 3.73 11.91
CA THR A 64 0.00 4.12 10.51
C THR A 64 1.45 4.53 10.28
N GLU A 65 1.97 4.26 9.08
CA GLU A 65 3.35 4.63 8.68
C GLU A 65 3.69 6.10 8.98
N ARG A 66 2.76 7.04 8.74
CA ARG A 66 2.94 8.48 9.05
C ARG A 66 3.04 8.77 10.56
N ALA A 67 2.42 7.94 11.40
CA ALA A 67 2.52 8.08 12.86
C ALA A 67 3.86 7.52 13.35
N TYR A 68 4.26 6.35 12.86
CA TYR A 68 5.57 5.74 13.12
C TYR A 68 6.72 6.70 12.81
N TRP A 69 6.74 7.28 11.60
CA TRP A 69 7.79 8.22 11.22
C TRP A 69 7.76 9.52 12.02
N ARG A 70 6.57 9.97 12.44
CA ARG A 70 6.44 11.17 13.28
C ARG A 70 6.97 10.92 14.69
N SER A 71 6.61 9.81 15.32
CA SER A 71 7.13 9.43 16.64
C SER A 71 8.63 9.22 16.61
N ARG A 72 9.17 8.64 15.53
CA ARG A 72 10.61 8.41 15.38
C ARG A 72 11.42 9.70 15.23
N HIS A 73 10.88 10.70 14.53
CA HIS A 73 11.51 12.01 14.35
C HIS A 73 11.03 13.04 15.37
N ASP A 74 10.27 12.61 16.36
CA ASP A 74 9.90 13.47 17.46
C ASP A 74 11.09 13.58 18.41
N ASP A 75 11.90 14.63 18.21
CA ASP A 75 13.08 14.94 19.04
C ASP A 75 12.73 15.14 20.52
N SER A 76 11.44 15.29 20.86
CA SER A 76 10.98 15.43 22.23
C SER A 76 10.85 14.11 23.00
N THR A 77 10.84 12.96 22.32
CA THR A 77 10.83 11.66 23.00
C THR A 77 12.22 11.38 23.55
N PRO A 78 12.42 11.35 24.89
CA PRO A 78 13.73 11.08 25.46
C PRO A 78 14.17 9.68 25.07
N GLN A 79 15.06 9.60 24.07
CA GLN A 79 15.73 8.37 23.71
C GLN A 79 16.52 7.94 24.94
N ALA A 80 16.28 6.73 25.45
CA ALA A 80 16.94 6.24 26.65
C ALA A 80 18.46 6.28 26.44
N ARG A 81 19.08 7.39 26.85
CA ARG A 81 20.53 7.54 26.89
C ARG A 81 20.95 6.78 28.13
N CYS A 82 21.39 5.54 27.92
CA CYS A 82 22.10 4.82 28.95
C CYS A 82 23.39 5.59 29.24
N CYS A 83 23.39 6.27 30.38
CA CYS A 83 24.60 6.50 31.16
C CYS A 83 25.11 5.16 31.68
#